data_AF-A0A936BS20-F1
#
_entry.id   AF-A0A936BS20-F1
#
_cell.length_a   1.000
_cell.length_b   1.000
_cell.length_c   1.000
_cell.angle_alpha   90.00
_cell.angle_beta   90.00
_cell.angle_gamma   90.00
#
_symmetry.space_group_name_H-M   'P 1'
#
loop_
_entity.id
_entity.type
_entity.pdbx_description
1 polymer ?
#
loop_
_entity_poly.entity_id
_entity_poly.type
_entity_poly.pdbx_seq_one_letter_code
_entity_poly.pdbx_strand_id
1 'polypeptide(L)'
;MFAATLWPERDGPFIYSGFKMYRDFDGNLGEFGNISIPTTSSDTSKVAAYLSRDSAHPNRHVIVALNRSSAPQVVAFTGVALSGPARIFRLSGTRTTPVQVGTATVDANWLLSLPPYCVVTVEILGGNPPPTYATWRATAFADPNVSNDGVSGPNADPDAAGVSNFQRYAFGLAARGPVSAPTTLGTTTDAGQTYLTLTFNRRATASDLSYIVEGSTDLVNWSTVRTYAPDSDTEVVAPDSVALGTAGVTRRFLRVRLASP
;
A
#
# COMPACT_ATOMS: atom_id res chain seq x y z
N MET A 1 15.30 -14.95 22.27
CA MET A 1 14.05 -14.33 21.76
C MET A 1 13.32 -13.73 22.93
N PHE A 2 12.89 -12.48 22.83
CA PHE A 2 12.13 -11.77 23.87
C PHE A 2 10.75 -11.43 23.33
N ALA A 3 9.74 -11.41 24.20
CA ALA A 3 8.38 -11.00 23.88
C ALA A 3 7.92 -9.93 24.87
N ALA A 4 7.06 -9.03 24.41
CA ALA A 4 6.46 -8.00 25.25
C ALA A 4 4.95 -7.93 24.96
N THR A 5 4.16 -7.74 26.01
CA THR A 5 2.69 -7.60 25.93
C THR A 5 2.29 -6.34 26.68
N LEU A 6 1.42 -5.53 26.07
CA LEU A 6 0.85 -4.36 26.72
C LEU A 6 -0.03 -4.79 27.90
N TRP A 7 0.21 -4.21 29.07
CA TRP A 7 -0.77 -4.21 30.16
C TRP A 7 -1.64 -2.95 30.03
N PRO A 8 -2.96 -3.06 29.78
CA PRO A 8 -3.82 -1.90 29.64
C PRO A 8 -4.12 -1.30 31.02
N GLU A 9 -3.34 -0.30 31.45
CA GLU A 9 -3.56 0.40 32.72
C GLU A 9 -4.73 1.40 32.68
N ARG A 10 -5.13 1.85 31.48
CA ARG A 10 -6.26 2.76 31.23
C ARG A 10 -6.72 2.69 29.77
N ASP A 11 -7.98 3.05 29.51
CA ASP A 11 -8.47 3.32 28.16
C ASP A 11 -7.81 4.58 27.59
N GLY A 12 -6.74 4.35 26.82
CA GLY A 12 -6.03 5.37 26.05
C GLY A 12 -6.16 5.07 24.57
N PRO A 13 -7.00 5.79 23.80
CA PRO A 13 -7.25 5.42 22.41
C PRO A 13 -5.98 5.57 21.54
N PHE A 14 -5.01 6.36 21.99
CA PHE A 14 -3.71 6.52 21.34
C PHE A 14 -2.72 5.38 21.59
N ILE A 15 -2.92 4.55 22.61
CA ILE A 15 -2.03 3.39 22.87
C ILE A 15 -2.12 2.43 21.68
N TYR A 16 -3.34 2.01 21.32
CA TYR A 16 -3.59 1.17 20.16
C TYR A 16 -3.27 1.88 18.83
N SER A 17 -3.49 3.18 18.76
CA SER A 17 -3.09 3.98 17.59
C SER A 17 -1.58 3.91 17.33
N GLY A 18 -0.77 3.93 18.41
CA GLY A 18 0.68 3.75 18.33
C GLY A 18 1.06 2.39 17.75
N PHE A 19 0.40 1.31 18.17
CA PHE A 19 0.61 -0.02 17.57
C PHE A 19 0.24 -0.06 16.08
N LYS A 20 -0.86 0.60 15.68
CA LYS A 20 -1.24 0.69 14.27
C LYS A 20 -0.15 1.32 13.41
N MET A 21 0.57 2.34 13.90
CA MET A 21 1.68 2.93 13.16
C MET A 21 2.80 1.94 12.81
N TYR A 22 2.90 0.80 13.52
CA TYR A 22 3.86 -0.28 13.27
C TYR A 22 3.27 -1.54 12.64
N ARG A 23 1.96 -1.78 12.77
CA ARG A 23 1.35 -3.09 12.46
C ARG A 23 0.15 -3.01 11.50
N ASP A 24 -0.38 -1.82 11.29
CA ASP A 24 -1.58 -1.58 10.47
C ASP A 24 -1.67 -0.09 10.09
N PHE A 25 -0.58 0.47 9.54
CA PHE A 25 -0.50 1.92 9.32
C PHE A 25 -1.33 2.39 8.12
N ASP A 26 -1.74 1.47 7.25
CA ASP A 26 -2.54 1.72 6.05
C ASP A 26 -3.95 1.10 6.12
N GLY A 27 -4.32 0.48 7.25
CA GLY A 27 -5.59 -0.24 7.43
C GLY A 27 -5.67 -1.57 6.69
N ASN A 28 -4.57 -2.00 6.05
CA ASN A 28 -4.44 -3.23 5.29
C ASN A 28 -3.26 -4.07 5.80
N LEU A 29 -2.98 -4.02 7.11
CA LEU A 29 -1.88 -4.73 7.77
C LEU A 29 -0.49 -4.30 7.31
N GLY A 30 -0.34 -3.07 6.80
CA GLY A 30 0.96 -2.46 6.55
C GLY A 30 1.80 -2.44 7.84
N GLU A 31 2.96 -3.07 7.78
CA GLU A 31 3.80 -3.31 8.96
C GLU A 31 5.22 -2.75 8.84
N PHE A 32 5.80 -2.42 10.00
CA PHE A 32 7.23 -2.22 10.17
C PHE A 32 7.98 -3.51 9.84
N GLY A 33 9.10 -3.39 9.14
CA GLY A 33 9.89 -4.53 8.69
C GLY A 33 10.50 -5.32 9.84
N ASN A 34 10.84 -6.57 9.55
CA ASN A 34 11.40 -7.51 10.52
C ASN A 34 12.91 -7.35 10.76
N ILE A 35 13.62 -6.51 9.98
CA ILE A 35 15.02 -6.18 10.20
C ILE A 35 15.12 -4.69 10.55
N SER A 36 15.47 -4.39 11.80
CA SER A 36 15.75 -3.02 12.23
C SER A 36 17.08 -2.54 11.65
N ILE A 37 17.08 -1.31 11.14
CA ILE A 37 18.29 -0.58 10.76
C ILE A 37 18.58 0.41 11.89
N PRO A 38 19.78 0.39 12.51
CA PRO A 38 20.12 1.31 13.59
C PRO A 38 19.97 2.77 13.16
N THR A 39 19.28 3.55 14.00
CA THR A 39 19.05 4.98 13.79
C THR A 39 19.45 5.78 15.03
N THR A 40 20.01 6.96 14.81
CA THR A 40 20.30 7.95 15.86
C THR A 40 19.63 9.27 15.51
N SER A 41 19.05 9.94 16.50
CA SER A 41 18.50 11.29 16.35
C SER A 41 19.50 12.32 16.84
N SER A 42 19.69 13.40 16.08
CA SER A 42 20.50 14.55 16.50
C SER A 42 19.86 15.37 17.62
N ASP A 43 18.55 15.24 17.82
CA ASP A 43 17.81 15.87 18.92
C ASP A 43 16.74 14.90 19.46
N THR A 44 17.16 14.03 20.37
CA THR A 44 16.28 13.03 21.01
C THR A 44 15.23 13.64 21.93
N SER A 45 15.38 14.92 22.30
CA SER A 45 14.38 15.63 23.08
C SER A 45 13.13 15.95 22.25
N LYS A 46 13.27 16.06 20.92
CA LYS A 46 12.18 16.45 20.00
C LYS A 46 11.78 15.35 19.02
N VAL A 47 12.74 14.59 18.51
CA VAL A 47 12.49 13.60 17.45
C VAL A 47 13.09 12.26 17.81
N ALA A 48 12.33 11.20 17.55
CA ALA A 48 12.88 9.86 17.40
C ALA A 48 12.40 9.28 16.07
N ALA A 49 13.24 8.47 15.45
CA ALA A 49 12.90 7.76 14.24
C ALA A 49 13.45 6.34 14.31
N TYR A 50 12.66 5.40 13.84
CA TYR A 50 13.02 3.99 13.73
C TYR A 50 12.90 3.61 12.25
N LEU A 51 13.92 2.94 11.73
CA LEU A 51 13.95 2.48 10.36
C LEU A 51 14.03 0.95 10.34
N SER A 52 13.32 0.34 9.41
CA SER A 52 13.41 -1.08 9.13
C SER A 52 13.44 -1.35 7.63
N ARG A 53 13.87 -2.56 7.31
CA ARG A 53 13.63 -3.23 6.04
C ARG A 53 12.95 -4.57 6.29
N ASP A 54 12.45 -5.16 5.24
CA ASP A 54 11.87 -6.51 5.27
C ASP A 54 12.87 -7.51 4.65
N SER A 55 13.09 -8.64 5.31
CA SER A 55 13.89 -9.74 4.77
C SER A 55 13.32 -10.33 3.48
N ALA A 56 11.99 -10.34 3.33
CA ALA A 56 11.29 -10.84 2.15
C ALA A 56 11.15 -9.76 1.06
N HIS A 57 11.33 -8.49 1.43
CA HIS A 57 11.32 -7.37 0.50
C HIS A 57 12.48 -6.42 0.81
N PRO A 58 13.74 -6.77 0.46
CA PRO A 58 14.94 -6.00 0.84
C PRO A 58 14.92 -4.54 0.39
N ASN A 59 14.13 -4.26 -0.65
CA ASN A 59 13.92 -2.93 -1.22
C ASN A 59 12.90 -2.10 -0.43
N ARG A 60 11.99 -2.72 0.32
CA ARG A 60 10.98 -2.02 1.12
C ARG A 60 11.60 -1.53 2.42
N HIS A 61 11.54 -0.23 2.64
CA HIS A 61 11.96 0.42 3.88
C HIS A 61 10.75 1.05 4.56
N VAL A 62 10.68 0.95 5.89
CA VAL A 62 9.63 1.59 6.68
C VAL A 62 10.27 2.43 7.77
N ILE A 63 9.95 3.72 7.77
CA ILE A 63 10.34 4.68 8.79
C ILE A 63 9.13 4.95 9.68
N VAL A 64 9.29 4.86 11.00
CA VAL A 64 8.35 5.42 11.97
C VAL A 64 9.06 6.56 12.68
N ALA A 65 8.67 7.80 12.37
CA ALA A 65 9.21 9.01 12.96
C ALA A 65 8.17 9.69 13.84
N LEU A 66 8.60 10.20 15.00
CA LEU A 66 7.72 10.91 15.93
C LEU A 66 8.31 12.27 16.27
N ASN A 67 7.44 13.27 16.33
CA ASN A 67 7.75 14.58 16.89
C ASN A 67 7.02 14.70 18.23
N ARG A 68 7.79 14.77 19.31
CA ARG A 68 7.27 14.93 20.68
C ARG A 68 7.30 16.38 21.17
N SER A 69 7.68 17.33 20.31
CA SER A 69 7.70 18.76 20.61
C SER A 69 6.42 19.47 20.16
N SER A 70 6.17 20.65 20.74
CA SER A 70 5.08 21.57 20.35
C SER A 70 5.37 22.33 19.05
N ALA A 71 6.58 22.26 18.52
CA ALA A 71 6.99 22.94 17.29
C ALA A 71 7.10 21.94 16.12
N PRO A 72 6.79 22.34 14.89
CA PRO A 72 7.08 21.52 13.71
C PRO A 72 8.58 21.18 13.63
N GLN A 73 8.89 19.98 13.17
CA GLN A 73 10.26 19.53 12.91
C GLN A 73 10.41 19.14 11.43
N VAL A 74 11.58 19.40 10.86
CA VAL A 74 11.96 18.93 9.53
C VAL A 74 13.15 18.00 9.72
N VAL A 75 13.02 16.77 9.22
CA VAL A 75 13.96 15.68 9.48
C VAL A 75 14.58 15.24 8.16
N ALA A 76 15.92 15.23 8.12
CA ALA A 76 16.69 14.58 7.07
C ALA A 76 17.17 13.20 7.55
N PHE A 77 17.25 12.24 6.63
CA PHE A 77 17.82 10.92 6.89
C PHE A 77 19.15 10.80 6.16
N THR A 78 20.22 10.47 6.88
CA THR A 78 21.58 10.31 6.32
C THR A 78 22.15 8.95 6.71
N GLY A 79 23.18 8.50 5.98
CA GLY A 79 23.87 7.23 6.26
C GLY A 79 23.19 5.97 5.69
N VAL A 80 22.01 6.10 5.08
CA VAL A 80 21.35 5.06 4.30
C VAL A 80 20.86 5.65 2.98
N ALA A 81 21.12 4.96 1.87
CA ALA A 81 20.61 5.36 0.56
C ALA A 81 19.14 4.97 0.46
N LEU A 82 18.25 5.89 0.83
CA LEU A 82 16.82 5.75 0.60
C LEU A 82 16.47 6.44 -0.71
N SER A 83 15.80 5.70 -1.61
CA SER A 83 15.39 6.25 -2.90
C SER A 83 14.17 5.52 -3.42
N GLY A 84 13.17 6.24 -3.94
CA GLY A 84 12.01 5.64 -4.59
C GLY A 84 10.68 6.25 -4.13
N PRO A 85 9.55 5.78 -4.68
CA PRO A 85 8.24 6.27 -4.28
C PRO A 85 7.94 5.92 -2.83
N ALA A 86 7.25 6.82 -2.14
CA ALA A 86 6.86 6.66 -0.75
C ALA A 86 5.40 7.03 -0.49
N ARG A 87 4.77 6.27 0.40
CA ARG A 87 3.46 6.55 0.99
C ARG A 87 3.64 7.08 2.41
N ILE A 88 2.95 8.15 2.78
CA ILE A 88 3.12 8.83 4.07
C ILE A 88 1.82 8.75 4.85
N PHE A 89 1.86 8.12 6.03
CA PHE A 89 0.74 7.94 6.94
C PHE A 89 0.99 8.70 8.22
N ARG A 90 -0.01 9.44 8.72
CA ARG A 90 0.13 10.28 9.91
C ARG A 90 -0.95 10.00 10.95
N LEU A 91 -0.51 10.01 12.20
CA LEU A 91 -1.33 10.09 13.40
C LEU A 91 -1.00 11.41 14.11
N SER A 92 -2.00 12.27 14.31
CA SER A 92 -1.82 13.59 14.93
C SER A 92 -3.15 14.15 15.44
N GLY A 93 -3.09 15.07 16.41
CA GLY A 93 -4.28 15.74 16.96
C GLY A 93 -5.17 14.76 17.72
N THR A 94 -6.47 14.74 17.43
CA THR A 94 -7.46 13.90 18.11
C THR A 94 -7.78 12.59 17.37
N ARG A 95 -7.20 12.36 16.19
CA ARG A 95 -7.44 11.15 15.39
C ARG A 95 -6.71 9.94 15.96
N THR A 96 -7.41 8.80 16.00
CA THR A 96 -6.92 7.53 16.57
C THR A 96 -6.74 6.43 15.52
N THR A 97 -6.86 6.79 14.24
CA THR A 97 -6.57 5.92 13.11
C THR A 97 -5.54 6.62 12.23
N PRO A 98 -4.46 5.93 11.82
CA PRO A 98 -3.52 6.47 10.84
C PRO A 98 -4.25 6.84 9.55
N VAL A 99 -3.85 7.93 8.92
CA VAL A 99 -4.40 8.33 7.63
C VAL A 99 -3.28 8.67 6.68
N GLN A 100 -3.40 8.21 5.43
CA GLN A 100 -2.48 8.61 4.38
C GLN A 100 -2.62 10.11 4.12
N VAL A 101 -1.53 10.84 4.29
CA VAL A 101 -1.47 12.31 4.12
C VAL A 101 -0.80 12.73 2.84
N GLY A 102 -0.19 11.80 2.10
CA GLY A 102 0.38 12.07 0.78
C GLY A 102 1.30 10.96 0.28
N THR A 103 1.90 11.24 -0.86
CA THR A 103 2.99 10.47 -1.46
C THR A 103 4.19 11.39 -1.71
N ALA A 104 5.39 10.82 -1.82
CA ALA A 104 6.60 11.55 -2.15
C ALA A 104 7.54 10.70 -3.00
N THR A 105 8.46 11.34 -3.71
CA THR A 105 9.66 10.67 -4.22
C THR A 105 10.79 10.93 -3.24
N VAL A 106 11.33 9.86 -2.67
CA VAL A 106 12.48 9.93 -1.76
C VAL A 106 13.74 9.87 -2.59
N ASP A 107 14.69 10.75 -2.29
CA ASP A 107 16.05 10.76 -2.78
C ASP A 107 16.99 11.21 -1.65
N ALA A 108 18.27 11.41 -1.96
CA ALA A 108 19.29 11.79 -0.98
C ALA A 108 19.03 13.16 -0.30
N ASN A 109 18.19 14.01 -0.88
CA ASN A 109 17.88 15.35 -0.37
C ASN A 109 16.47 15.42 0.24
N TRP A 110 15.74 14.31 0.28
CA TRP A 110 14.37 14.30 0.75
C TRP A 110 14.28 14.65 2.24
N LEU A 111 13.34 15.55 2.55
CA LEU A 111 13.07 16.04 3.91
C LEU A 111 11.68 15.61 4.36
N LEU A 112 11.59 15.01 5.54
CA LEU A 112 10.33 14.64 6.17
C LEU A 112 9.83 15.76 7.08
N SER A 113 8.64 16.28 6.79
CA SER A 113 7.95 17.26 7.64
C SER A 113 7.12 16.57 8.73
N LEU A 114 7.37 16.92 9.99
CA LEU A 114 6.67 16.40 11.15
C LEU A 114 5.95 17.55 11.89
N PRO A 115 4.61 17.61 11.82
CA PRO A 115 3.84 18.52 12.66
C PRO A 115 4.09 18.32 14.17
N PRO A 116 3.69 19.28 15.03
CA PRO A 116 3.72 19.09 16.48
C PRO A 116 2.97 17.83 16.92
N TYR A 117 3.50 17.12 17.92
CA TYR A 117 2.84 15.97 18.57
C TYR A 117 2.25 14.95 17.58
N CYS A 118 3.10 14.42 16.70
CA CYS A 118 2.67 13.46 15.68
C CYS A 118 3.56 12.22 15.64
N VAL A 119 2.98 11.16 15.06
CA VAL A 119 3.72 10.01 14.55
C VAL A 119 3.46 9.93 13.05
N VAL A 120 4.50 9.73 12.27
CA VAL A 120 4.45 9.55 10.81
C VAL A 120 5.13 8.24 10.47
N THR A 121 4.41 7.37 9.75
CA THR A 121 4.97 6.17 9.14
C THR A 121 5.15 6.43 7.65
N VAL A 122 6.35 6.20 7.15
CA VAL A 122 6.71 6.35 5.74
C VAL A 122 7.12 4.99 5.24
N GLU A 123 6.40 4.49 4.24
CA GLU A 123 6.81 3.32 3.49
C GLU A 123 7.48 3.77 2.21
N ILE A 124 8.72 3.34 2.00
CA ILE A 124 9.54 3.66 0.83
C ILE A 124 9.81 2.37 0.08
N LEU A 125 9.49 2.35 -1.21
CA LEU A 125 9.84 1.24 -2.09
C LEU A 125 11.15 1.58 -2.81
N GLY A 126 12.24 0.99 -2.32
CA GLY A 126 13.59 1.11 -2.83
C GLY A 126 13.78 0.51 -4.22
N GLY A 127 14.59 1.16 -5.06
CA GLY A 127 14.81 0.74 -6.45
C GLY A 127 13.58 1.00 -7.32
N ASN A 128 13.72 0.88 -8.65
CA ASN A 128 12.54 0.89 -9.51
C ASN A 128 11.62 -0.28 -9.10
N PRO A 129 10.30 -0.06 -8.98
CA PRO A 129 9.36 -1.16 -8.83
C PRO A 129 9.68 -2.23 -9.89
N PRO A 130 9.66 -3.52 -9.53
CA PRO A 130 10.00 -4.58 -10.48
C PRO A 130 9.13 -4.43 -11.73
N PRO A 131 9.73 -4.13 -12.90
CA PRO A 131 8.98 -3.78 -14.10
C PRO A 131 8.23 -4.97 -14.69
N THR A 132 8.44 -6.16 -14.13
CA THR A 132 7.77 -7.39 -14.51
C THR A 132 7.44 -8.26 -13.31
N TYR A 133 6.46 -9.14 -13.44
CA TYR A 133 6.16 -10.22 -12.51
C TYR A 133 7.40 -11.08 -12.25
N ALA A 134 8.20 -11.38 -13.28
CA ALA A 134 9.40 -12.19 -13.13
C ALA A 134 10.44 -11.54 -12.19
N THR A 135 10.68 -10.24 -12.35
CA THR A 135 11.57 -9.50 -11.46
C THR A 135 10.97 -9.35 -10.06
N TRP A 136 9.66 -9.16 -9.94
CA TRP A 136 8.97 -9.14 -8.65
C TRP A 136 9.11 -10.48 -7.93
N ARG A 137 8.85 -11.60 -8.62
CA ARG A 137 8.97 -12.96 -8.10
C ARG A 137 10.36 -13.23 -7.53
N ALA A 138 11.41 -12.81 -8.25
CA ALA A 138 12.79 -12.98 -7.80
C ALA A 138 13.12 -12.18 -6.54
N THR A 139 12.47 -11.03 -6.34
CA THR A 139 12.68 -10.17 -5.16
C THR A 139 11.79 -10.52 -3.97
N ALA A 140 10.58 -11.03 -4.24
CA ALA A 140 9.53 -11.27 -3.25
C ALA A 140 9.59 -12.67 -2.63
N PHE A 141 10.25 -13.62 -3.30
CA PHE A 141 10.41 -14.99 -2.84
C PHE A 141 11.89 -15.36 -2.80
N ALA A 142 12.32 -15.94 -1.69
CA ALA A 142 13.65 -16.55 -1.56
C ALA A 142 13.63 -18.02 -2.01
N ASP A 143 14.81 -18.59 -2.28
CA ASP A 143 14.99 -20.04 -2.48
C ASP A 143 14.53 -20.83 -1.23
N PRO A 144 13.83 -21.98 -1.37
CA PRO A 144 13.42 -22.65 -2.63
C PRO A 144 12.07 -22.20 -3.19
N ASN A 145 11.43 -21.22 -2.54
CA ASN A 145 10.09 -20.77 -2.91
C ASN A 145 10.06 -20.10 -4.27
N VAL A 146 11.13 -19.41 -4.66
CA VAL A 146 11.24 -18.74 -5.97
C VAL A 146 11.13 -19.73 -7.13
N SER A 147 11.60 -20.97 -6.99
CA SER A 147 11.55 -22.01 -8.02
C SER A 147 10.29 -22.89 -7.95
N ASN A 148 9.46 -22.75 -6.92
CA ASN A 148 8.25 -23.53 -6.76
C ASN A 148 7.02 -22.78 -7.28
N ASP A 149 6.49 -23.16 -8.44
CA ASP A 149 5.32 -22.50 -9.05
C ASP A 149 4.04 -22.63 -8.22
N GLY A 150 3.90 -23.69 -7.41
CA GLY A 150 2.78 -23.81 -6.46
C GLY A 150 2.83 -22.77 -5.33
N VAL A 151 3.98 -22.09 -5.16
CA VAL A 151 4.19 -21.05 -4.16
C VAL A 151 4.31 -19.67 -4.78
N SER A 152 5.10 -19.52 -5.85
CA SER A 152 5.48 -18.23 -6.44
C SER A 152 5.05 -18.08 -7.91
N GLY A 153 4.28 -19.03 -8.44
CA GLY A 153 3.66 -18.92 -9.76
C GLY A 153 2.53 -17.86 -9.77
N PRO A 154 2.22 -17.25 -10.93
CA PRO A 154 1.31 -16.11 -11.03
C PRO A 154 -0.12 -16.41 -10.55
N ASN A 155 -0.56 -17.66 -10.69
CA ASN A 155 -1.90 -18.10 -10.28
C ASN A 155 -1.91 -18.76 -8.89
N ALA A 156 -0.76 -18.90 -8.24
CA ALA A 156 -0.70 -19.49 -6.90
C ALA A 156 -1.24 -18.52 -5.86
N ASP A 157 -1.93 -19.09 -4.86
CA ASP A 157 -2.37 -18.42 -3.63
C ASP A 157 -1.98 -19.31 -2.44
N PRO A 158 -0.69 -19.38 -2.10
CA PRO A 158 -0.19 -20.32 -1.09
C PRO A 158 -0.67 -20.00 0.33
N ASP A 159 -1.22 -18.80 0.56
CA ASP A 159 -1.75 -18.36 1.84
C ASP A 159 -3.28 -18.43 1.90
N ALA A 160 -3.93 -18.91 0.84
CA ALA A 160 -5.39 -19.01 0.72
C ALA A 160 -6.12 -17.69 1.05
N ALA A 161 -5.54 -16.56 0.63
CA ALA A 161 -6.10 -15.23 0.87
C ALA A 161 -7.15 -14.83 -0.17
N GLY A 162 -7.39 -15.66 -1.19
CA GLY A 162 -8.26 -15.36 -2.33
C GLY A 162 -7.63 -14.42 -3.35
N VAL A 163 -6.31 -14.20 -3.26
CA VAL A 163 -5.57 -13.26 -4.11
C VAL A 163 -4.31 -13.94 -4.62
N SER A 164 -4.23 -14.11 -5.95
CA SER A 164 -3.09 -14.75 -6.59
C SER A 164 -1.83 -13.88 -6.51
N ASN A 165 -0.66 -14.49 -6.69
CA ASN A 165 0.59 -13.74 -6.73
C ASN A 165 0.62 -12.67 -7.83
N PHE A 166 -0.01 -12.92 -8.99
CA PHE A 166 -0.10 -11.91 -10.05
C PHE A 166 -0.97 -10.73 -9.64
N GLN A 167 -2.04 -10.96 -8.88
CA GLN A 167 -2.84 -9.88 -8.28
C GLN A 167 -2.05 -9.14 -7.19
N ARG A 168 -1.31 -9.85 -6.33
CA ARG A 168 -0.43 -9.22 -5.33
C ARG A 168 0.60 -8.32 -6.01
N TYR A 169 1.24 -8.82 -7.07
CA TYR A 169 2.13 -8.04 -7.91
C TYR A 169 1.44 -6.80 -8.48
N ALA A 170 0.29 -6.96 -9.13
CA ALA A 170 -0.38 -5.88 -9.83
C ALA A 170 -0.97 -4.80 -8.91
N PHE A 171 -1.48 -5.16 -7.73
CA PHE A 171 -2.08 -4.20 -6.80
C PHE A 171 -1.09 -3.70 -5.74
N GLY A 172 0.18 -4.09 -5.83
CA GLY A 172 1.23 -3.66 -4.89
C GLY A 172 1.03 -4.19 -3.47
N LEU A 173 0.49 -5.40 -3.33
CA LEU A 173 0.23 -6.04 -2.04
C LEU A 173 1.45 -6.81 -1.54
N ALA A 174 1.44 -7.17 -0.24
CA ALA A 174 2.42 -8.08 0.33
C ALA A 174 2.44 -9.42 -0.42
N ALA A 175 3.63 -9.99 -0.65
CA ALA A 175 3.76 -11.24 -1.41
C ALA A 175 3.24 -12.48 -0.65
N ARG A 176 3.16 -12.40 0.68
CA ARG A 176 2.67 -13.47 1.56
C ARG A 176 1.74 -12.92 2.63
N GLY A 177 1.02 -13.82 3.28
CA GLY A 177 0.14 -13.53 4.42
C GLY A 177 -1.24 -12.99 4.01
N PRO A 178 -2.08 -12.68 5.02
CA PRO A 178 -3.41 -12.15 4.79
C PRO A 178 -3.33 -10.77 4.11
N VAL A 179 -4.23 -10.53 3.17
CA VAL A 179 -4.38 -9.25 2.47
C VAL A 179 -5.86 -8.87 2.40
N SER A 180 -6.15 -7.58 2.47
CA SER A 180 -7.48 -7.06 2.18
C SER A 180 -7.82 -7.22 0.69
N ALA A 181 -9.11 -7.19 0.36
CA ALA A 181 -9.54 -7.18 -1.03
C ALA A 181 -8.89 -5.99 -1.78
N PRO A 182 -8.22 -6.21 -2.93
CA PRO A 182 -7.50 -5.15 -3.64
C PRO A 182 -8.41 -4.14 -4.35
N THR A 183 -9.72 -4.38 -4.32
CA THR A 183 -10.72 -3.59 -5.06
C THR A 183 -11.88 -3.22 -4.15
N THR A 184 -12.34 -1.98 -4.26
CA THR A 184 -13.52 -1.48 -3.53
C THR A 184 -14.56 -0.96 -4.52
N LEU A 185 -15.82 -1.34 -4.32
CA LEU A 185 -16.95 -0.81 -5.09
C LEU A 185 -17.46 0.49 -4.43
N GLY A 186 -17.82 1.46 -5.26
CA GLY A 186 -18.41 2.71 -4.82
C GLY A 186 -19.34 3.30 -5.88
N THR A 187 -19.73 4.56 -5.71
CA THR A 187 -20.48 5.31 -6.71
C THR A 187 -19.91 6.71 -6.85
N THR A 188 -20.01 7.29 -8.04
CA THR A 188 -19.74 8.71 -8.29
C THR A 188 -20.90 9.34 -9.05
N THR A 189 -21.12 10.64 -8.85
CA THR A 189 -22.13 11.40 -9.59
C THR A 189 -21.43 12.34 -10.55
N ASP A 190 -21.76 12.24 -11.83
CA ASP A 190 -21.27 13.13 -12.87
C ASP A 190 -22.43 13.59 -13.75
N ALA A 191 -22.50 14.90 -14.02
CA ALA A 191 -23.60 15.55 -14.75
C ALA A 191 -25.02 15.13 -14.30
N GLY A 192 -25.21 14.90 -13.00
CA GLY A 192 -26.50 14.49 -12.42
C GLY A 192 -26.83 13.00 -12.57
N GLN A 193 -25.95 12.20 -13.17
CA GLN A 193 -26.08 10.75 -13.29
C GLN A 193 -25.15 10.05 -12.30
N THR A 194 -25.62 8.95 -11.71
CA THR A 194 -24.81 8.15 -10.77
C THR A 194 -24.21 6.95 -11.50
N TYR A 195 -22.91 6.72 -11.34
CA TYR A 195 -22.18 5.60 -11.93
C TYR A 195 -21.59 4.73 -10.84
N LEU A 196 -21.56 3.43 -11.05
CA LEU A 196 -20.78 2.51 -10.22
C LEU A 196 -19.29 2.80 -10.43
N THR A 197 -18.47 2.72 -9.37
CA THR A 197 -17.02 2.85 -9.47
C THR A 197 -16.34 1.59 -8.93
N LEU A 198 -15.20 1.25 -9.53
CA LEU A 198 -14.27 0.26 -9.00
C LEU A 198 -12.95 0.96 -8.68
N THR A 199 -12.56 0.92 -7.40
CA THR A 199 -11.34 1.53 -6.90
C THR A 199 -10.27 0.47 -6.70
N PHE A 200 -9.05 0.70 -7.18
CA PHE A 200 -7.91 -0.22 -7.03
C PHE A 200 -6.56 0.48 -7.15
N ASN A 201 -5.50 -0.11 -6.60
CA ASN A 201 -4.13 0.40 -6.76
C ASN A 201 -3.53 0.00 -8.11
N ARG A 202 -2.91 0.93 -8.81
CA ARG A 202 -2.18 0.70 -10.06
C ARG A 202 -0.69 0.91 -9.86
N ARG A 203 0.17 0.13 -10.53
CA ARG A 203 1.62 0.34 -10.50
C ARG A 203 2.11 1.40 -11.49
N ALA A 204 3.16 2.11 -11.12
CA ALA A 204 3.87 3.06 -11.97
C ALA A 204 4.68 2.39 -13.09
N THR A 205 5.39 1.31 -12.75
CA THR A 205 6.35 0.65 -13.65
C THR A 205 6.11 -0.85 -13.63
N ALA A 206 5.32 -1.33 -14.59
CA ALA A 206 5.02 -2.74 -14.78
C ALA A 206 4.73 -3.03 -16.26
N SER A 207 5.78 -3.13 -17.06
CA SER A 207 5.70 -3.31 -18.52
C SER A 207 4.90 -4.53 -18.97
N ASP A 208 4.68 -5.50 -18.08
CA ASP A 208 3.90 -6.71 -18.34
C ASP A 208 2.50 -6.69 -17.71
N LEU A 209 1.97 -5.50 -17.40
CA LEU A 209 0.62 -5.30 -16.86
C LEU A 209 -0.24 -4.36 -17.72
N SER A 210 -1.51 -4.72 -17.81
CA SER A 210 -2.63 -3.87 -18.22
C SER A 210 -3.81 -4.13 -17.30
N TYR A 211 -4.45 -3.06 -16.82
CA TYR A 211 -5.62 -3.12 -15.95
C TYR A 211 -6.86 -2.82 -16.79
N ILE A 212 -7.67 -3.84 -17.05
CA ILE A 212 -8.85 -3.73 -17.91
C ILE A 212 -10.08 -3.80 -17.02
N VAL A 213 -10.73 -2.66 -16.82
CA VAL A 213 -12.01 -2.59 -16.12
C VAL A 213 -13.09 -3.09 -17.08
N GLU A 214 -13.82 -4.10 -16.65
CA GLU A 214 -14.87 -4.74 -17.41
C GLU A 214 -16.20 -4.63 -16.67
N GLY A 215 -17.26 -4.39 -17.43
CA GLY A 215 -18.62 -4.28 -16.93
C GLY A 215 -19.51 -5.40 -17.46
N SER A 216 -20.45 -5.84 -16.64
CA SER A 216 -21.43 -6.87 -17.01
C SER A 216 -22.81 -6.57 -16.44
N THR A 217 -23.86 -7.09 -17.08
CA THR A 217 -25.24 -7.07 -16.59
C THR A 217 -25.70 -8.43 -16.05
N ASP A 218 -24.94 -9.51 -16.30
CA ASP A 218 -25.35 -10.89 -16.04
C ASP A 218 -24.24 -11.77 -15.42
N LEU A 219 -23.05 -11.21 -15.15
CA LEU A 219 -21.83 -11.90 -14.68
C LEU A 219 -21.24 -12.92 -15.68
N VAL A 220 -21.82 -13.06 -16.86
CA VAL A 220 -21.41 -14.01 -17.90
C VAL A 220 -20.75 -13.26 -19.06
N ASN A 221 -21.44 -12.26 -19.60
CA ASN A 221 -20.99 -11.43 -20.70
C ASN A 221 -20.32 -10.17 -20.15
N TRP A 222 -19.02 -10.02 -20.42
CA TRP A 222 -18.20 -8.92 -19.94
C TRP A 222 -17.72 -8.08 -21.13
N SER A 223 -17.87 -6.76 -21.02
CA SER A 223 -17.34 -5.81 -22.00
C SER A 223 -16.32 -4.88 -21.36
N THR A 224 -15.32 -4.47 -22.12
CA THR A 224 -14.33 -3.49 -21.65
C THR A 224 -14.99 -2.14 -21.46
N VAL A 225 -14.89 -1.61 -20.24
CA VAL A 225 -15.29 -0.24 -19.90
C VAL A 225 -14.10 0.70 -20.14
N ARG A 226 -12.92 0.33 -19.63
CA ARG A 226 -11.71 1.14 -19.72
C ARG A 226 -10.45 0.31 -19.51
N THR A 227 -9.37 0.71 -20.17
CA THR A 227 -8.03 0.16 -19.95
C THR A 227 -7.13 1.21 -19.34
N TYR A 228 -6.37 0.82 -18.32
CA TYR A 228 -5.34 1.64 -17.71
C TYR A 228 -3.98 0.96 -17.91
N ALA A 229 -3.06 1.68 -18.55
CA ALA A 229 -1.66 1.31 -18.58
C ALA A 229 -0.99 1.63 -17.23
N PRO A 230 0.09 0.92 -16.86
CA PRO A 230 1.00 1.35 -15.80
C PRO A 230 1.50 2.76 -16.10
N ASP A 231 1.53 3.63 -15.09
CA ASP A 231 1.90 5.05 -15.26
C ASP A 231 2.35 5.65 -13.93
N SER A 232 1.49 5.62 -12.91
CA SER A 232 1.81 6.06 -11.55
C SER A 232 1.29 5.10 -10.48
N ASP A 233 2.01 5.01 -9.35
CA ASP A 233 1.65 4.23 -8.16
C ASP A 233 0.51 4.94 -7.42
N THR A 234 -0.68 4.93 -8.03
CA THR A 234 -1.85 5.66 -7.55
C THR A 234 -3.08 4.77 -7.44
N GLU A 235 -3.97 5.18 -6.54
CA GLU A 235 -5.34 4.66 -6.50
C GLU A 235 -6.09 5.17 -7.74
N VAL A 236 -6.67 4.24 -8.48
CA VAL A 236 -7.54 4.51 -9.62
C VAL A 236 -8.98 4.34 -9.15
N VAL A 237 -9.79 5.39 -9.31
CA VAL A 237 -11.25 5.30 -9.19
C VAL A 237 -11.84 5.22 -10.60
N ALA A 238 -12.19 4.02 -11.03
CA ALA A 238 -12.68 3.77 -12.39
C ALA A 238 -14.22 3.79 -12.42
N PRO A 239 -14.87 4.80 -13.03
CA PRO A 239 -16.31 4.79 -13.22
C PRO A 239 -16.72 3.81 -14.33
N ASP A 240 -17.89 3.21 -14.15
CA ASP A 240 -18.61 2.51 -15.20
C ASP A 240 -18.96 3.48 -16.36
N SER A 241 -19.14 2.96 -17.56
CA SER A 241 -19.64 3.72 -18.71
C SER A 241 -21.17 3.80 -18.76
N VAL A 242 -21.87 3.05 -17.90
CA VAL A 242 -23.33 3.00 -17.84
C VAL A 242 -23.82 3.57 -16.51
N ALA A 243 -24.71 4.56 -16.57
CA ALA A 243 -25.33 5.14 -15.38
C ALA A 243 -26.28 4.13 -14.70
N LEU A 244 -26.33 4.16 -13.38
CA LEU A 244 -27.31 3.44 -12.60
C LEU A 244 -28.71 3.95 -12.93
N GLY A 245 -29.68 3.04 -13.04
CA GLY A 245 -31.06 3.39 -13.40
C GLY A 245 -31.30 3.58 -14.90
N THR A 246 -30.32 3.33 -15.76
CA THR A 246 -30.52 3.28 -17.22
C THR A 246 -31.64 2.30 -17.58
N ALA A 247 -32.63 2.75 -18.37
CA ALA A 247 -33.76 1.92 -18.75
C ALA A 247 -33.31 0.62 -19.43
N GLY A 248 -33.86 -0.52 -18.99
CA GLY A 248 -33.49 -1.85 -19.48
C GLY A 248 -32.25 -2.45 -18.81
N VAL A 249 -31.52 -1.71 -17.97
CA VAL A 249 -30.38 -2.20 -17.21
C VAL A 249 -30.78 -2.32 -15.73
N THR A 250 -31.06 -3.54 -15.29
CA THR A 250 -31.51 -3.80 -13.91
C THR A 250 -30.37 -4.02 -12.93
N ARG A 251 -29.18 -4.44 -13.41
CA ARG A 251 -27.99 -4.71 -12.60
C ARG A 251 -26.72 -4.34 -13.35
N ARG A 252 -25.70 -3.93 -12.61
CA ARG A 252 -24.34 -3.67 -13.11
C ARG A 252 -23.32 -4.29 -12.18
N PHE A 253 -22.31 -4.92 -12.76
CA PHE A 253 -21.17 -5.50 -12.09
C PHE A 253 -19.90 -4.96 -12.72
N LEU A 254 -18.91 -4.63 -11.91
CA LEU A 254 -17.57 -4.26 -12.36
C LEU A 254 -16.55 -5.28 -11.85
N ARG A 255 -15.54 -5.54 -12.68
CA ARG A 255 -14.32 -6.23 -12.28
C ARG A 255 -13.12 -5.56 -12.94
N VAL A 256 -11.94 -5.82 -12.40
CA VAL A 256 -10.67 -5.51 -13.08
C VAL A 256 -10.02 -6.82 -13.49
N ARG A 257 -9.72 -6.95 -14.78
CA ARG A 257 -8.95 -8.05 -15.34
C ARG A 257 -7.52 -7.58 -15.55
N LEU A 258 -6.57 -8.33 -15.02
CA LEU A 258 -5.15 -8.14 -15.27
C LEU A 258 -4.78 -8.89 -16.55
N ALA A 259 -4.05 -8.25 -17.45
CA ALA A 259 -3.52 -8.89 -18.65
C ALA A 259 -2.03 -8.56 -18.79
N SER A 260 -1.24 -9.53 -19.25
CA SER A 260 0.06 -9.21 -19.81
C SER A 260 -0.15 -8.74 -21.26
N PRO A 261 0.37 -7.55 -21.62
CA PRO A 261 0.24 -7.00 -22.96
C PRO A 261 0.97 -7.83 -24.03
#